data_AF-A0A222G162-F1
#
_entry.id   AF-A0A222G162-F1
#
_cell.length_a   1.000
_cell.length_b   1.000
_cell.length_c   1.000
_cell.angle_alpha   90.00
_cell.angle_beta   90.00
_cell.angle_gamma   90.00
#
_symmetry.space_group_name_H-M   'P 1'
#
loop_
_entity.id
_entity.type
_entity.pdbx_description
1 polymer ?
#
loop_
_entity_poly.entity_id
_entity_poly.type
_entity_poly.pdbx_seq_one_letter_code
_entity_poly.pdbx_strand_id
1 'polypeptide(L)'
;SELCCKPLCLMLADESDHETLTAILSPLIAEREAMKSSELMLEIGGILRSFKFLFRGTGYDEKLVREVEGLEASGSIFICTLCDATRLEASQNLVFHSITRSHSENLQRYETWRANPYHESVDELRDRVKGVSAKPFIETLPSIDALHCDIGNAAEFYK
;
A
#
# COMPACT_ATOMS: atom_id res chain seq x y z
N SER A 1 11.38 -3.40 -17.84
CA SER A 1 12.82 -3.56 -18.08
C SER A 1 13.58 -2.79 -17.03
N GLU A 2 14.68 -3.35 -16.57
CA GLU A 2 15.72 -2.74 -15.76
C GLU A 2 16.22 -1.39 -16.34
N LEU A 3 16.23 -1.22 -17.67
CA LEU A 3 16.73 -0.01 -18.32
C LEU A 3 15.92 1.27 -18.02
N CYS A 4 14.66 1.13 -17.61
CA CYS A 4 13.78 2.26 -17.31
C CYS A 4 13.44 2.40 -15.82
N CYS A 5 13.85 1.45 -14.97
CA CYS A 5 13.69 1.52 -13.53
C CYS A 5 14.86 2.29 -12.91
N LYS A 6 14.72 3.62 -12.83
CA LYS A 6 15.78 4.48 -12.29
C LYS A 6 15.87 4.31 -10.77
N PRO A 7 17.02 3.91 -10.20
CA PRO A 7 17.16 3.76 -8.76
C PRO A 7 17.08 5.14 -8.09
N LEU A 8 16.29 5.23 -7.01
CA LEU A 8 16.11 6.45 -6.22
C LEU A 8 16.75 6.34 -4.82
N CYS A 9 16.63 5.18 -4.20
CA CYS A 9 17.15 4.90 -2.87
C CYS A 9 17.74 3.49 -2.85
N LEU A 10 18.96 3.34 -2.31
CA LEU A 10 19.58 2.06 -2.05
C LEU A 10 19.91 2.00 -0.56
N MET A 11 19.46 0.94 0.11
CA MET A 11 19.69 0.73 1.54
C MET A 11 20.13 -0.70 1.79
N LEU A 12 20.97 -0.88 2.81
CA LEU A 12 21.26 -2.20 3.38
C LEU A 12 20.43 -2.34 4.65
N ALA A 13 19.17 -2.72 4.48
CA ALA A 13 18.19 -2.87 5.54
C ALA A 13 17.29 -4.07 5.26
N ASP A 14 16.63 -4.59 6.30
CA ASP A 14 15.53 -5.53 6.14
C ASP A 14 14.25 -4.75 5.83
N GLU A 15 13.49 -5.19 4.83
CA GLU A 15 12.20 -4.57 4.51
C GLU A 15 11.18 -4.76 5.65
N SER A 16 11.35 -5.78 6.47
CA SER A 16 10.50 -6.07 7.62
C SER A 16 10.93 -5.39 8.92
N ASP A 17 12.03 -4.63 8.90
CA ASP A 17 12.40 -3.70 9.98
C ASP A 17 11.69 -2.37 9.72
N HIS A 18 10.47 -2.26 10.23
CA HIS A 18 9.59 -1.11 10.00
C HIS A 18 10.23 0.20 10.47
N GLU A 19 10.94 0.19 11.61
CA GLU A 19 11.61 1.36 12.16
C GLU A 19 12.69 1.88 11.22
N THR A 20 13.56 0.99 10.72
CA THR A 20 14.62 1.37 9.77
C THR A 20 14.03 1.79 8.43
N LEU A 21 13.06 1.03 7.90
CA LEU A 21 12.43 1.31 6.61
C LEU A 21 11.75 2.69 6.61
N THR A 22 10.95 2.98 7.64
CA THR A 22 10.26 4.27 7.77
C THR A 22 11.24 5.41 7.98
N ALA A 23 12.30 5.23 8.78
CA ALA A 23 13.32 6.25 8.98
C ALA A 23 14.02 6.64 7.65
N ILE A 24 14.31 5.66 6.79
CA ILE A 24 15.00 5.89 5.52
C ILE A 24 14.05 6.46 4.46
N LEU A 25 12.81 5.95 4.36
CA LEU A 25 11.89 6.31 3.27
C LEU A 25 11.05 7.55 3.54
N SER A 26 10.80 7.92 4.81
CA SER A 26 9.94 9.07 5.15
C SER A 26 10.34 10.39 4.46
N PRO A 27 11.64 10.74 4.30
CA PRO A 27 12.04 11.93 3.55
C PRO A 27 11.57 11.90 2.09
N LEU A 28 11.67 10.75 1.41
CA LEU A 28 11.22 10.60 0.02
C LEU A 28 9.70 10.70 -0.10
N ILE A 29 8.96 10.20 0.89
CA ILE A 29 7.51 10.36 0.95
C ILE A 29 7.13 11.83 1.15
N ALA A 30 7.84 12.56 2.03
CA ALA A 30 7.61 13.99 2.23
C ALA A 30 7.86 14.80 0.95
N GLU A 31 8.95 14.52 0.23
CA GLU A 31 9.24 15.13 -1.07
C GLU A 31 8.17 14.80 -2.12
N ARG A 32 7.75 13.52 -2.18
CA ARG A 32 6.66 13.06 -3.06
C ARG A 32 5.37 13.85 -2.80
N GLU A 33 4.96 13.99 -1.54
CA GLU A 33 3.75 14.73 -1.19
C GLU A 33 3.86 16.23 -1.54
N ALA A 34 5.01 16.86 -1.28
CA ALA A 34 5.23 18.25 -1.68
C ALA A 34 5.14 18.43 -3.21
N MET A 35 5.62 17.46 -3.98
CA MET A 35 5.56 17.49 -5.45
C MET A 35 4.14 17.30 -6.00
N LYS A 36 3.24 16.60 -5.30
CA LYS A 36 1.84 16.39 -5.75
C LYS A 36 1.04 17.69 -5.84
N SER A 37 1.37 18.69 -5.02
CA SER A 37 0.72 20.00 -5.02
C SER A 37 1.55 21.10 -5.69
N SER A 38 2.61 20.75 -6.43
CA SER A 38 3.55 21.69 -7.02
C SER A 38 3.64 21.54 -8.54
N GLU A 39 4.14 22.58 -9.21
CA GLU A 39 4.54 22.54 -10.63
C GLU A 39 6.06 22.75 -10.73
N LEU A 40 6.74 21.88 -11.49
CA LEU A 40 8.17 22.04 -11.76
C LEU A 40 8.36 22.82 -13.06
N MET A 41 8.97 24.00 -12.95
CA MET A 41 9.44 24.77 -14.11
C MET A 41 10.86 24.33 -14.47
N LEU A 42 11.06 23.82 -15.69
CA LEU A 42 12.35 23.32 -16.15
C LEU A 42 12.63 23.77 -17.58
N GLU A 43 13.83 24.29 -17.82
CA GLU A 43 14.28 24.68 -19.15
C GLU A 43 14.78 23.47 -19.94
N ILE A 44 14.18 23.21 -21.10
CA ILE A 44 14.56 22.11 -21.99
C ILE A 44 14.73 22.68 -23.39
N GLY A 45 15.97 22.62 -23.90
CA GLY A 45 16.31 23.12 -25.24
C GLY A 45 16.07 24.63 -25.40
N GLY A 46 16.32 25.44 -24.37
CA GLY A 46 16.10 26.89 -24.40
C GLY A 46 14.67 27.33 -24.11
N ILE A 47 13.75 26.41 -23.83
CA ILE A 47 12.32 26.71 -23.60
C ILE A 47 11.94 26.29 -22.18
N LEU A 48 11.42 27.23 -21.39
CA LEU A 48 10.90 26.94 -20.06
C LEU A 48 9.56 26.19 -20.16
N ARG A 49 9.49 25.00 -19.56
CA ARG A 49 8.31 24.12 -19.55
C ARG A 49 7.81 23.92 -18.12
N SER A 50 6.50 23.78 -17.94
CA SER A 50 5.87 23.40 -16.67
C SER A 50 5.53 21.91 -16.67
N PHE A 51 5.82 21.22 -15.57
CA PHE A 51 5.54 19.80 -15.36
C PHE A 51 4.72 19.57 -14.09
N LYS A 52 3.72 18.69 -14.19
CA LYS A 52 2.99 18.11 -13.06
C LYS A 52 3.35 16.66 -12.91
N PHE A 53 3.42 16.19 -11.68
CA PHE A 53 3.74 14.79 -11.37
C PHE A 53 2.52 14.06 -10.84
N LEU A 54 2.32 12.85 -11.36
CA LEU A 54 1.34 11.88 -10.86
C LEU A 54 2.12 10.64 -10.42
N PHE A 55 2.21 10.41 -9.11
CA PHE A 55 2.92 9.27 -8.56
C PHE A 55 1.97 8.08 -8.35
N ARG A 56 2.20 6.99 -9.08
CA ARG A 56 1.42 5.74 -8.96
C ARG A 56 2.31 4.65 -8.36
N GLY A 57 2.17 4.39 -7.06
CA GLY A 57 2.93 3.36 -6.37
C GLY A 57 2.35 1.97 -6.63
N THR A 58 2.80 1.30 -7.71
CA THR A 58 2.30 -0.02 -8.14
C THR A 58 3.35 -1.13 -8.11
N GLY A 59 4.61 -0.80 -7.87
CA GLY A 59 5.74 -1.74 -7.96
C GLY A 59 6.05 -2.45 -6.64
N TYR A 60 5.01 -2.85 -5.90
CA TYR A 60 5.13 -3.47 -4.58
C TYR A 60 4.48 -4.84 -4.62
N ASP A 61 5.12 -5.85 -4.03
CA ASP A 61 4.47 -7.13 -3.79
C ASP A 61 3.40 -7.01 -2.67
N GLU A 62 2.56 -8.03 -2.50
CA GLU A 62 1.48 -7.97 -1.51
C GLU A 62 2.00 -7.81 -0.07
N LYS A 63 3.15 -8.42 0.25
CA LYS A 63 3.76 -8.34 1.57
C LYS A 63 4.09 -6.89 1.91
N LEU A 64 4.80 -6.21 1.02
CA LEU A 64 5.22 -4.83 1.22
C LEU A 64 4.02 -3.88 1.18
N VAL A 65 3.02 -4.10 0.31
CA VAL A 65 1.77 -3.31 0.33
C VAL A 65 1.12 -3.39 1.70
N ARG A 66 0.97 -4.60 2.27
CA ARG A 66 0.35 -4.76 3.60
C ARG A 66 1.12 -4.02 4.68
N GLU A 67 2.44 -4.14 4.67
CA GLU A 67 3.31 -3.48 5.64
C GLU A 67 3.23 -1.95 5.58
N VAL A 68 3.25 -1.35 4.38
CA VAL A 68 3.26 0.12 4.23
C VAL A 68 1.88 0.76 4.31
N GLU A 69 0.82 0.01 4.05
CA GLU A 69 -0.59 0.42 4.17
C GLU A 69 -1.23 0.01 5.50
N GLY A 70 -0.46 -0.51 6.45
CA GLY A 70 -0.91 -0.80 7.81
C GLY A 70 -1.89 -1.98 7.92
N LEU A 71 -1.89 -2.87 6.93
CA LEU A 71 -2.73 -4.06 6.88
C LEU A 71 -2.05 -5.22 7.61
N GLU A 72 -2.84 -6.11 8.17
CA GLU A 72 -2.33 -7.40 8.64
C GLU A 72 -1.64 -8.19 7.52
N ALA A 73 -0.67 -9.04 7.90
CA ALA A 73 0.06 -9.91 6.98
C ALA A 73 -0.85 -10.88 6.19
N SER A 74 -0.34 -11.47 5.11
CA SER A 74 -1.11 -12.30 4.15
C SER A 74 -1.82 -13.52 4.76
N GLY A 75 -1.43 -13.94 5.98
CA GLY A 75 -2.13 -14.97 6.74
C GLY A 75 -3.49 -14.56 7.32
N SER A 76 -3.82 -13.25 7.32
CA SER A 76 -5.06 -12.69 7.85
C SER A 76 -6.33 -13.28 7.23
N ILE A 77 -7.44 -13.21 7.97
CA ILE A 77 -8.76 -13.44 7.39
C ILE A 77 -9.12 -12.37 6.36
N PHE A 78 -8.60 -11.14 6.49
CA PHE A 78 -8.81 -10.06 5.50
C PHE A 78 -7.81 -10.25 4.36
N ILE A 79 -8.27 -10.99 3.35
CA ILE A 79 -7.38 -11.56 2.31
C ILE A 79 -6.98 -10.57 1.23
N CYS A 80 -7.67 -9.44 1.11
CA CYS A 80 -7.49 -8.51 -0.01
C CYS A 80 -6.88 -7.18 0.44
N THR A 81 -5.94 -6.66 -0.34
CA THR A 81 -5.42 -5.29 -0.19
C THR A 81 -6.30 -4.24 -0.89
N LEU A 82 -7.30 -4.67 -1.67
CA LEU A 82 -8.19 -3.81 -2.46
C LEU A 82 -9.63 -3.73 -1.91
N CYS A 83 -10.10 -4.76 -1.21
CA CYS A 83 -11.45 -4.81 -0.64
C CYS A 83 -11.45 -5.35 0.80
N ASP A 84 -12.63 -5.38 1.42
CA ASP A 84 -12.80 -5.75 2.84
C ASP A 84 -13.24 -7.20 3.06
N ALA A 85 -13.33 -7.98 1.98
CA ALA A 85 -13.79 -9.36 2.05
C ALA A 85 -12.87 -10.21 2.92
N THR A 86 -13.49 -11.02 3.76
CA THR A 86 -12.81 -12.10 4.47
C THR A 86 -12.52 -13.26 3.52
N ARG A 87 -11.59 -14.14 3.91
CA ARG A 87 -11.26 -15.37 3.16
C ARG A 87 -12.49 -16.24 2.94
N LEU A 88 -13.38 -16.34 3.92
CA LEU A 88 -14.63 -17.10 3.80
C LEU A 88 -15.57 -16.45 2.79
N GLU A 89 -15.80 -15.14 2.89
CA GLU A 89 -16.67 -14.43 1.95
C GLU A 89 -16.13 -14.50 0.52
N ALA A 90 -14.82 -14.35 0.32
CA ALA A 90 -14.18 -14.47 -0.98
C ALA A 90 -14.27 -15.88 -1.56
N SER A 91 -14.32 -16.93 -0.72
CA SER A 91 -14.52 -18.31 -1.18
C SER A 91 -15.96 -18.59 -1.65
N GLN A 92 -16.93 -17.86 -1.11
CA GLN A 92 -18.35 -18.01 -1.45
C GLN A 92 -18.75 -17.10 -2.62
N ASN A 93 -18.24 -15.88 -2.64
CA ASN A 93 -18.39 -14.91 -3.71
C ASN A 93 -17.04 -14.71 -4.39
N LEU A 94 -16.83 -15.37 -5.52
CA LEU A 94 -15.52 -15.41 -6.18
C LEU A 94 -15.19 -14.15 -6.98
N VAL A 95 -16.19 -13.47 -7.55
CA VAL A 95 -15.98 -12.47 -8.61
C VAL A 95 -16.70 -11.14 -8.41
N PHE A 96 -17.63 -11.05 -7.44
CA PHE A 96 -18.40 -9.82 -7.21
C PHE A 96 -17.84 -9.03 -6.04
N HIS A 97 -16.68 -8.42 -6.25
CA HIS A 97 -16.04 -7.49 -5.31
C HIS A 97 -15.74 -6.18 -6.01
N SER A 98 -15.77 -5.09 -5.23
CA SER A 98 -15.35 -3.77 -5.69
C SER A 98 -14.10 -3.34 -4.93
N ILE A 99 -13.29 -2.48 -5.55
CA ILE A 99 -12.19 -1.82 -4.85
C ILE A 99 -12.81 -0.81 -3.87
N THR A 100 -12.58 -1.03 -2.58
CA THR A 100 -13.04 -0.13 -1.50
C THR A 100 -11.87 0.53 -0.79
N ARG A 101 -10.79 -0.22 -0.54
CA ARG A 101 -9.64 0.28 0.21
C ARG A 101 -8.91 1.39 -0.54
N SER A 102 -8.44 2.35 0.24
CA SER A 102 -7.57 3.43 -0.21
C SER A 102 -6.64 3.86 0.93
N HIS A 103 -5.52 4.49 0.59
CA HIS A 103 -4.58 5.00 1.60
C HIS A 103 -5.25 5.93 2.63
N SER A 104 -6.12 6.84 2.15
CA SER A 104 -6.87 7.75 3.02
C SER A 104 -7.83 7.03 3.96
N GLU A 105 -8.48 5.97 3.49
CA GLU A 105 -9.38 5.18 4.31
C GLU A 105 -8.60 4.37 5.35
N ASN A 106 -7.46 3.77 4.96
CA ASN A 106 -6.59 3.06 5.89
C ASN A 106 -6.10 3.97 7.01
N LEU A 107 -5.74 5.23 6.72
CA LEU A 107 -5.37 6.22 7.74
C LEU A 107 -6.52 6.45 8.74
N GLN A 108 -7.75 6.60 8.25
CA GLN A 108 -8.93 6.78 9.11
C GLN A 108 -9.22 5.54 9.97
N ARG A 109 -9.09 4.34 9.38
CA ARG A 109 -9.25 3.06 10.08
C ARG A 109 -8.21 2.87 11.17
N TYR A 110 -6.95 3.23 10.90
CA TYR A 110 -5.90 3.22 11.91
C TYR A 110 -6.21 4.19 13.07
N GLU A 111 -6.69 5.41 12.80
CA GLU A 111 -7.07 6.33 13.88
C GLU A 111 -8.23 5.78 14.72
N THR A 112 -9.17 5.06 14.09
CA THR A 112 -10.24 4.34 14.78
C THR A 112 -9.68 3.22 15.66
N TRP A 113 -8.76 2.41 15.12
CA TRP A 113 -8.05 1.35 15.86
C TRP A 113 -7.33 1.91 17.10
N ARG A 114 -6.55 2.97 16.90
CA ARG A 114 -5.74 3.60 17.95
C ARG A 114 -6.59 4.24 19.05
N ALA A 115 -7.67 4.91 18.68
CA ALA A 115 -8.51 5.65 19.63
C ALA A 115 -9.57 4.78 20.31
N ASN A 116 -9.98 3.67 19.68
CA ASN A 116 -11.12 2.83 20.09
C ASN A 116 -12.32 3.67 20.59
N PRO A 117 -12.89 4.55 19.74
CA PRO A 117 -13.88 5.53 20.17
C PRO A 117 -15.21 4.88 20.62
N TYR A 118 -15.43 3.61 20.28
CA TYR A 118 -16.62 2.85 20.60
C TYR A 118 -16.44 1.89 21.78
N HIS A 119 -15.26 1.87 22.41
CA HIS A 119 -14.91 0.98 23.53
C HIS A 119 -15.20 -0.50 23.24
N GLU A 120 -14.90 -0.92 22.02
CA GLU A 120 -15.09 -2.29 21.53
C GLU A 120 -14.03 -3.23 22.08
N SER A 121 -14.34 -4.52 22.13
CA SER A 121 -13.33 -5.55 22.31
C SER A 121 -12.36 -5.58 21.14
N VAL A 122 -11.20 -6.22 21.31
CA VAL A 122 -10.17 -6.27 20.25
C VAL A 122 -10.68 -6.92 18.96
N ASP A 123 -11.51 -7.95 19.05
CA ASP A 123 -12.04 -8.66 17.89
C ASP A 123 -13.10 -7.83 17.15
N GLU A 124 -13.99 -7.16 17.89
CA GLU A 124 -14.99 -6.24 17.33
C GLU A 124 -14.32 -5.04 16.65
N LEU A 125 -13.32 -4.44 17.31
CA LEU A 125 -12.57 -3.31 16.77
C LEU A 125 -11.78 -3.72 15.53
N ARG A 126 -11.14 -4.91 15.56
CA ARG A 126 -10.41 -5.48 14.42
C ARG A 126 -11.33 -5.69 13.20
N ASP A 127 -12.55 -6.17 13.42
CA ASP A 127 -13.54 -6.27 12.36
C ASP A 127 -13.99 -4.90 11.85
N ARG A 128 -14.23 -3.93 12.74
CA ARG A 128 -14.60 -2.56 12.35
C ARG A 128 -13.56 -1.92 11.42
N VAL A 129 -12.29 -2.08 11.74
CA VAL A 129 -11.18 -1.50 10.96
C VAL A 129 -10.69 -2.42 9.84
N LYS A 130 -11.32 -3.60 9.67
CA LYS A 130 -11.00 -4.61 8.66
C LYS A 130 -9.50 -4.95 8.63
N GLY A 131 -8.92 -5.16 9.81
CA GLY A 131 -7.52 -5.55 9.97
C GLY A 131 -6.50 -4.45 9.68
N VAL A 132 -6.89 -3.17 9.69
CA VAL A 132 -5.93 -2.05 9.69
C VAL A 132 -5.53 -1.72 11.12
N SER A 133 -4.42 -2.30 11.59
CA SER A 133 -3.96 -2.18 12.98
C SER A 133 -2.62 -1.47 13.13
N ALA A 134 -1.99 -1.07 12.03
CA ALA A 134 -0.78 -0.26 11.99
C ALA A 134 -1.01 1.01 11.17
N LYS A 135 -0.18 2.04 11.36
CA LYS A 135 -0.35 3.32 10.66
C LYS A 135 0.18 3.21 9.24
N PRO A 136 -0.63 3.47 8.19
CA PRO A 136 -0.13 3.60 6.83
C PRO A 136 0.89 4.73 6.73
N PHE A 137 1.96 4.54 5.95
CA PHE A 137 2.97 5.59 5.74
C PHE A 137 3.36 5.83 4.28
N ILE A 138 3.12 4.87 3.37
CA ILE A 138 3.28 5.07 1.92
C ILE A 138 1.92 4.92 1.25
N GLU A 139 1.51 5.93 0.47
CA GLU A 139 0.34 5.81 -0.40
C GLU A 139 0.66 4.92 -1.60
N THR A 140 0.06 3.73 -1.61
CA THR A 140 0.09 2.80 -2.73
C THR A 140 -1.13 3.00 -3.63
N LEU A 141 -1.03 2.59 -4.88
CA LEU A 141 -2.22 2.50 -5.74
C LEU A 141 -2.86 1.12 -5.55
N PRO A 142 -4.17 1.02 -5.23
CA PRO A 142 -4.88 -0.26 -5.18
C PRO A 142 -4.79 -0.98 -6.54
N SER A 143 -3.99 -2.03 -6.58
CA SER A 143 -3.67 -2.77 -7.81
C SER A 143 -3.16 -4.17 -7.46
N ILE A 144 -2.77 -4.93 -8.49
CA ILE A 144 -2.18 -6.26 -8.37
C ILE A 144 -0.82 -6.21 -9.05
N ASP A 145 0.21 -6.70 -8.36
CA ASP A 145 1.50 -6.96 -8.99
C ASP A 145 1.40 -8.20 -9.87
N ALA A 146 1.51 -8.00 -11.19
CA ALA A 146 1.40 -9.06 -12.18
C ALA A 146 2.43 -10.19 -11.93
N LEU A 147 3.67 -9.84 -11.56
CA LEU A 147 4.73 -10.84 -11.40
C LEU A 147 4.42 -11.79 -10.24
N HIS A 148 4.13 -11.24 -9.06
CA HIS A 148 3.83 -12.06 -7.89
C HIS A 148 2.46 -12.73 -7.97
N CYS A 149 1.51 -12.17 -8.73
CA CYS A 149 0.25 -12.83 -9.05
C CYS A 149 0.47 -14.11 -9.87
N ASP A 150 1.29 -14.06 -10.93
CA ASP A 150 1.61 -15.23 -11.75
C ASP A 150 2.33 -16.31 -10.94
N ILE A 151 3.31 -15.93 -10.12
CA ILE A 151 4.04 -16.86 -9.24
C ILE A 151 3.09 -17.51 -8.24
N GLY A 152 2.25 -16.73 -7.57
CA GLY A 152 1.30 -17.21 -6.57
C GLY A 152 0.28 -18.17 -7.18
N ASN A 153 -0.34 -17.80 -8.30
CA ASN A 153 -1.29 -18.66 -8.99
C ASN A 153 -0.64 -19.96 -9.47
N ALA A 154 0.53 -19.90 -10.11
CA ALA A 154 1.24 -21.11 -10.55
C ALA A 154 1.56 -22.06 -9.39
N ALA A 155 1.93 -21.53 -8.22
CA ALA A 155 2.16 -22.32 -7.02
C ALA A 155 0.87 -23.00 -6.51
N GLU A 156 -0.28 -22.33 -6.59
CA GLU A 156 -1.58 -22.95 -6.23
C GLU A 156 -2.01 -24.01 -7.24
N PHE A 157 -1.77 -23.82 -8.55
CA PHE A 157 -2.03 -24.85 -9.57
C PHE A 157 -1.13 -26.09 -9.43
N TYR A 158 0.06 -25.93 -8.85
CA TYR A 158 1.00 -27.03 -8.61
C TYR A 158 0.60 -27.92 -7.43
N LYS A 159 -0.08 -27.36 -6.42
CA LYS A 159 -0.56 -28.09 -5.24
C LYS A 159 -1.69 -29.05 -5.60
#